data_AF-A0A2A4JL96-F1
#
_entry.id   AF-A0A2A4JL96-F1
#
_cell.length_a   1.000
_cell.length_b   1.000
_cell.length_c   1.000
_cell.angle_alpha   90.00
_cell.angle_beta   90.00
_cell.angle_gamma   90.00
#
_symmetry.space_group_name_H-M   'P 1'
#
loop_
_entity.id
_entity.type
_entity.pdbx_description
1 polymer ?
#
loop_
_entity_poly.entity_id
_entity_poly.type
_entity_poly.pdbx_seq_one_letter_code
_entity_poly.pdbx_strand_id
1 'polypeptide(L)'
;MDVENANCKIKVSQCADMEVLPIERPLKVDVEITGLDILVQELHRMFSRDHVNVQDVQKVMLGYKSNPKDWSKFAKFDRFRYTRNLVDAGNGAFNIMILCWGAGHASAIHDHADSHCFMKLLSGSLEEVR
;
A
#
# COMPACT_ATOMS: atom_id res chain seq x y z
N MET A 1 -10.57 33.99 31.25
CA MET A 1 -9.90 33.35 30.10
C MET A 1 -9.78 31.91 30.50
N ASP A 2 -10.89 31.21 30.33
CA ASP A 2 -11.13 29.90 30.88
C ASP A 2 -11.07 28.95 29.68
N VAL A 3 -9.96 28.23 29.57
CA VAL A 3 -9.82 27.14 28.61
C VAL A 3 -10.23 25.89 29.35
N GLU A 4 -11.51 25.54 29.21
CA GLU A 4 -12.05 24.27 29.65
C GLU A 4 -11.38 23.13 28.87
N ASN A 5 -10.65 22.30 29.62
CA ASN A 5 -10.04 21.08 29.12
C ASN A 5 -11.15 20.03 28.96
N ALA A 6 -11.66 19.85 27.75
CA ALA A 6 -12.66 18.83 27.43
C ALA A 6 -12.05 17.44 27.57
N ASN A 7 -12.28 16.84 28.73
CA ASN A 7 -11.95 15.46 29.06
C ASN A 7 -12.93 14.54 28.31
N CYS A 8 -12.60 14.17 27.06
CA CYS A 8 -13.40 13.24 26.28
C CYS A 8 -13.22 11.81 26.80
N LYS A 9 -14.06 11.44 27.76
CA LYS A 9 -14.25 10.08 28.25
C LYS A 9 -15.07 9.29 27.23
N ILE A 10 -14.46 8.84 26.14
CA ILE A 10 -15.01 7.77 25.31
C ILE A 10 -13.97 6.67 25.22
N LYS A 11 -14.35 5.49 25.72
CA LYS A 11 -13.51 4.29 25.82
C LYS A 11 -12.96 3.93 24.45
N VAL A 12 -11.63 3.84 24.36
CA VAL A 12 -10.87 3.22 23.27
C VAL A 12 -11.17 1.72 23.29
N SER A 13 -12.33 1.28 22.82
CA SER A 13 -12.65 -0.17 22.84
C SER A 13 -13.71 -0.64 21.84
N GLN A 14 -14.03 0.08 20.76
CA GLN A 14 -14.99 -0.40 19.75
C GLN A 14 -14.65 0.02 18.31
N CYS A 15 -13.39 -0.15 17.90
CA CYS A 15 -13.03 -0.30 16.49
C CYS A 15 -12.02 -1.46 16.36
N ALA A 16 -12.32 -2.59 16.99
CA ALA A 16 -11.75 -3.86 16.56
C ALA A 16 -12.59 -4.34 15.36
N ASP A 17 -11.95 -5.06 14.45
CA ASP A 17 -12.56 -5.76 13.31
C ASP A 17 -12.60 -4.99 11.99
N MET A 18 -11.45 -4.43 11.59
CA MET A 18 -11.05 -4.59 10.18
C MET A 18 -10.43 -5.98 10.07
N GLU A 19 -11.28 -6.97 9.79
CA GLU A 19 -10.85 -8.34 9.52
C GLU A 19 -9.78 -8.33 8.43
N VAL A 20 -8.52 -8.47 8.84
CA VAL A 20 -7.53 -9.10 7.97
C VAL A 20 -8.03 -10.52 7.83
N LEU A 21 -8.80 -10.79 6.78
CA LEU A 21 -9.17 -12.14 6.41
C LEU A 21 -7.85 -12.92 6.40
N PRO A 22 -7.65 -13.86 7.35
CA PRO A 22 -6.48 -14.70 7.30
C PRO A 22 -6.54 -15.38 5.95
N ILE A 23 -5.47 -15.27 5.16
CA ILE A 23 -5.35 -16.06 3.95
C ILE A 23 -5.21 -17.50 4.45
N GLU A 24 -6.34 -18.17 4.74
CA GLU A 24 -6.41 -19.53 5.30
C GLU A 24 -5.77 -20.56 4.36
N ARG A 25 -5.52 -20.16 3.10
CA ARG A 25 -4.84 -20.94 2.06
C ARG A 25 -4.05 -19.97 1.19
N PRO A 26 -2.76 -20.23 0.88
CA PRO A 26 -1.97 -19.34 0.04
C PRO A 26 -2.75 -18.97 -1.22
N LEU A 27 -2.90 -17.67 -1.49
CA LEU A 27 -3.55 -17.17 -2.69
C LEU A 27 -2.90 -17.86 -3.90
N LYS A 28 -3.68 -18.64 -4.64
CA LYS A 28 -3.20 -19.27 -5.87
C LYS A 28 -2.97 -18.16 -6.89
N VAL A 29 -1.71 -17.85 -7.15
CA VAL A 29 -1.32 -16.88 -8.18
C VAL A 29 -1.28 -17.63 -9.51
N ASP A 30 -2.29 -17.39 -10.33
CA ASP A 30 -2.42 -17.90 -11.69
C ASP A 30 -2.19 -16.83 -12.76
N VAL A 31 -1.96 -15.57 -12.33
CA VAL A 31 -1.66 -14.43 -13.18
C VAL A 31 -0.20 -14.04 -13.01
N GLU A 32 0.57 -14.11 -14.10
CA GLU A 32 1.93 -13.63 -14.16
C GLU A 32 1.96 -12.22 -14.78
N ILE A 33 2.49 -11.24 -14.04
CA ILE A 33 2.63 -9.86 -14.51
C ILE A 33 4.12 -9.57 -14.72
N THR A 34 4.54 -9.49 -15.98
CA THR A 34 5.94 -9.24 -16.38
C THR A 34 6.13 -7.80 -16.83
N GLY A 35 6.16 -6.86 -15.87
CA GLY A 35 6.40 -5.45 -16.12
C GLY A 35 5.58 -4.54 -15.22
N LEU A 36 6.18 -3.46 -14.71
CA LEU A 36 5.46 -2.45 -13.92
C LEU A 36 4.38 -1.75 -14.75
N ASP A 37 4.62 -1.53 -16.04
CA ASP A 37 3.65 -0.94 -16.95
C ASP A 37 2.43 -1.85 -17.14
N ILE A 38 2.62 -3.17 -17.24
CA ILE A 38 1.53 -4.15 -17.30
C ILE A 38 0.76 -4.17 -15.97
N LEU A 39 1.45 -4.10 -14.84
CA LEU A 39 0.81 -3.98 -13.52
C LEU A 39 -0.09 -2.73 -13.45
N VAL A 40 0.42 -1.58 -13.88
CA VAL A 40 -0.32 -0.32 -13.91
C VAL A 40 -1.57 -0.45 -14.80
N GLN A 41 -1.43 -1.00 -16.02
CA GLN A 41 -2.56 -1.21 -16.94
C GLN A 41 -3.64 -2.11 -16.33
N GLU A 42 -3.24 -3.19 -15.66
CA GLU A 42 -4.18 -4.11 -15.04
C GLU A 42 -4.92 -3.47 -13.85
N LEU A 43 -4.23 -2.66 -13.04
CA LEU A 43 -4.86 -1.90 -11.98
C LEU A 43 -5.84 -0.86 -12.53
N HIS A 44 -5.49 -0.14 -13.60
CA HIS A 44 -6.45 0.75 -14.29
C HIS A 44 -7.71 -0.01 -14.74
N ARG A 45 -7.54 -1.21 -15.31
CA ARG A 45 -8.66 -2.07 -15.73
C ARG A 45 -9.54 -2.47 -14.54
N MET A 46 -8.94 -2.87 -13.42
CA MET A 46 -9.67 -3.28 -12.22
C MET A 46 -10.44 -2.12 -11.58
N PHE A 47 -9.79 -0.97 -11.41
CA PHE A 47 -10.35 0.23 -10.79
C PHE A 47 -11.21 1.09 -11.73
N SER A 48 -11.48 0.61 -12.95
CA SER A 48 -12.49 1.17 -13.85
C SER A 48 -13.92 0.69 -13.55
N ARG A 49 -14.06 -0.28 -12.63
CA ARG A 49 -15.34 -0.89 -12.24
C ARG A 49 -15.83 -0.26 -10.94
N ASP A 50 -17.15 -0.23 -10.76
CA ASP A 50 -17.79 0.30 -9.54
C ASP A 50 -17.46 -0.54 -8.29
N HIS A 51 -17.19 -1.84 -8.48
CA HIS A 51 -16.82 -2.75 -7.41
C HIS A 51 -15.45 -3.38 -7.68
N VAL A 52 -14.53 -3.20 -6.72
CA VAL A 52 -13.16 -3.72 -6.77
C VAL A 52 -13.01 -4.78 -5.69
N ASN A 53 -12.67 -6.00 -6.09
CA ASN A 53 -12.38 -7.09 -5.15
C ASN A 53 -10.93 -6.98 -4.63
N VAL A 54 -10.78 -6.82 -3.32
CA VAL A 54 -9.49 -6.68 -2.63
C VAL A 54 -8.57 -7.89 -2.89
N GLN A 55 -9.11 -9.11 -2.90
CA GLN A 55 -8.33 -10.33 -3.12
C GLN A 55 -7.76 -10.39 -4.53
N ASP A 56 -8.50 -9.90 -5.53
CA ASP A 56 -8.01 -9.88 -6.90
C ASP A 56 -6.89 -8.84 -7.07
N VAL A 57 -6.99 -7.69 -6.40
CA VAL A 57 -5.91 -6.68 -6.39
C VAL A 57 -4.66 -7.27 -5.75
N GLN A 58 -4.82 -8.00 -4.64
CA GLN A 58 -3.71 -8.71 -3.99
C GLN A 58 -3.08 -9.75 -4.92
N LYS A 59 -3.86 -10.54 -5.67
CA LYS A 59 -3.34 -11.52 -6.64
C LYS A 59 -2.54 -10.85 -7.75
N VAL A 60 -3.05 -9.77 -8.33
CA VAL A 60 -2.36 -9.01 -9.40
C VAL A 60 -1.06 -8.38 -8.87
N MET A 61 -1.11 -7.75 -7.69
CA MET A 61 0.08 -7.22 -7.02
C MET A 61 1.09 -8.32 -6.71
N LEU A 62 0.66 -9.49 -6.24
CA LEU A 62 1.53 -10.62 -5.94
C LEU A 62 2.15 -11.21 -7.22
N GLY A 63 1.36 -11.33 -8.29
CA GLY A 63 1.76 -11.84 -9.61
C GLY A 63 2.80 -10.99 -10.34
N TYR A 64 2.99 -9.74 -9.95
CA TYR A 64 4.10 -8.92 -10.45
C TYR A 64 5.46 -9.47 -10.02
N LYS A 65 6.27 -9.88 -11.00
CA LYS A 65 7.68 -10.23 -10.80
C LYS A 65 8.52 -8.97 -10.79
N SER A 66 8.96 -8.54 -9.60
CA SER A 66 9.79 -7.33 -9.45
C SER A 66 11.06 -7.41 -10.30
N ASN A 67 11.27 -6.38 -11.12
CA ASN A 67 12.48 -6.20 -11.92
C ASN A 67 12.97 -4.76 -11.75
N PRO A 68 14.20 -4.54 -11.22
CA PRO A 68 14.75 -3.20 -11.03
C PRO A 68 14.73 -2.30 -12.28
N LYS A 69 14.79 -2.88 -13.48
CA LYS A 69 14.70 -2.12 -14.73
C LYS A 69 13.38 -1.38 -14.88
N ASP A 70 12.29 -1.93 -14.34
CA ASP A 70 10.95 -1.36 -14.50
C ASP A 70 10.74 -0.14 -13.59
N TRP A 71 11.35 -0.16 -12.40
CA TRP A 71 11.04 0.79 -11.32
C TRP A 71 12.20 1.70 -10.89
N SER A 72 13.43 1.43 -11.30
CA SER A 72 14.63 2.19 -10.88
C SER A 72 14.52 3.71 -11.12
N LYS A 73 13.85 4.16 -12.19
CA LYS A 73 13.62 5.59 -12.47
C LYS A 73 12.80 6.32 -11.38
N PHE A 74 12.03 5.58 -10.59
CA PHE A 74 11.26 6.09 -9.46
C PHE A 74 11.97 5.88 -8.12
N ALA A 75 13.07 5.13 -8.07
CA ALA A 75 13.79 4.80 -6.84
C ALA A 75 14.68 5.95 -6.38
N LYS A 76 14.07 7.08 -6.00
CA LYS A 76 14.78 8.30 -5.59
C LYS A 76 14.93 8.31 -4.08
N PHE A 77 16.12 8.04 -3.58
CA PHE A 77 16.41 8.03 -2.15
C PHE A 77 16.70 9.43 -1.63
N ASP A 78 16.37 9.65 -0.36
CA ASP A 78 16.83 10.79 0.43
C ASP A 78 17.70 10.28 1.59
N ARG A 79 18.64 11.09 2.07
CA ARG A 79 19.59 10.68 3.12
C ARG A 79 18.92 10.52 4.49
N PHE A 80 17.91 11.33 4.80
CA PHE A 80 17.43 11.52 6.16
C PHE A 80 16.02 10.96 6.39
N ARG A 81 15.27 10.68 5.32
CA ARG A 81 13.91 10.16 5.41
C ARG A 81 13.60 9.22 4.25
N TYR A 82 12.61 8.35 4.44
CA TYR A 82 12.07 7.61 3.33
C TYR A 82 11.35 8.57 2.36
N THR A 83 11.32 8.21 1.08
CA THR A 83 10.67 9.00 0.04
C THR A 83 9.43 8.29 -0.47
N ARG A 84 8.49 9.06 -1.03
CA ARG A 84 7.29 8.57 -1.70
C ARG A 84 7.32 9.09 -3.14
N ASN A 85 7.52 8.20 -4.09
CA ASN A 85 7.73 8.55 -5.50
C ASN A 85 6.51 8.11 -6.30
N LEU A 86 5.70 9.06 -6.77
CA LEU A 86 4.52 8.77 -7.57
C LEU A 86 4.94 8.09 -8.89
N VAL A 87 4.31 6.94 -9.16
CA VAL A 87 4.45 6.19 -10.42
C VAL A 87 3.29 6.53 -11.34
N ASP A 88 2.06 6.47 -10.81
CA ASP A 88 0.83 6.67 -11.56
C ASP A 88 -0.25 7.24 -10.62
N ALA A 89 -0.98 8.26 -11.08
CA ALA A 89 -2.06 8.91 -10.31
C ALA A 89 -3.42 8.22 -10.48
N GLY A 90 -3.45 7.08 -11.16
CA GLY A 90 -4.63 6.31 -11.48
C GLY A 90 -5.62 7.08 -12.35
N ASN A 91 -6.87 6.68 -12.24
CA ASN A 91 -8.05 7.28 -12.87
C ASN A 91 -8.87 8.10 -11.85
N GLY A 92 -8.23 8.58 -10.78
CA GLY A 92 -8.88 9.21 -9.63
C GLY A 92 -9.35 8.23 -8.54
N ALA A 93 -9.32 6.91 -8.79
CA ALA A 93 -9.73 5.90 -7.82
C ALA A 93 -8.55 5.31 -7.01
N PHE A 94 -7.31 5.45 -7.47
CA PHE A 94 -6.12 4.90 -6.80
C PHE A 94 -4.87 5.71 -7.14
N ASN A 95 -3.81 5.52 -6.35
CA ASN A 95 -2.47 6.01 -6.64
C ASN A 95 -1.46 4.87 -6.51
N ILE A 96 -0.47 4.83 -7.39
CA ILE A 96 0.68 3.91 -7.29
C ILE A 96 1.91 4.73 -6.95
N MET A 97 2.59 4.36 -5.87
CA MET A 97 3.83 4.99 -5.44
C MET A 97 4.88 3.95 -5.11
N ILE A 98 6.15 4.32 -5.32
CA ILE A 98 7.30 3.57 -4.83
C ILE A 98 7.90 4.30 -3.65
N LEU A 99 7.95 3.60 -2.53
CA LEU A 99 8.58 4.09 -1.32
C LEU A 99 10.02 3.57 -1.24
N CYS A 100 10.96 4.47 -0.99
CA CYS A 100 12.36 4.13 -0.86
C CYS A 100 12.82 4.36 0.57
N TRP A 101 13.24 3.29 1.23
CA TRP A 101 13.68 3.27 2.62
C TRP A 101 15.20 3.11 2.63
N GLY A 102 15.91 4.14 3.10
CA GLY A 102 17.32 4.03 3.43
C GLY A 102 17.54 3.20 4.70
N ALA A 103 18.79 2.86 4.99
CA ALA A 103 19.13 2.13 6.21
C ALA A 103 18.66 2.91 7.46
N GLY A 104 17.92 2.22 8.34
CA GLY A 104 17.39 2.81 9.58
C GLY A 104 16.18 3.73 9.40
N HIS A 105 15.64 3.88 8.18
CA HIS A 105 14.41 4.65 7.98
C HIS A 105 13.19 3.87 8.48
N ALA A 106 12.22 4.58 9.06
CA ALA A 106 10.96 4.03 9.52
C ALA A 106 9.83 5.05 9.32
N SER A 107 8.58 4.59 9.29
CA SER A 107 7.41 5.46 9.38
C SER A 107 7.01 5.65 10.85
N ALA A 108 6.37 6.78 11.14
CA ALA A 108 5.57 6.89 12.35
C ALA A 108 4.36 5.94 12.26
N ILE A 109 3.72 5.68 13.40
CA ILE A 109 2.39 5.04 13.43
C ILE A 109 1.42 5.99 12.74
N HIS A 110 0.67 5.49 11.77
CA HIS A 110 -0.30 6.27 11.00
C HIS A 110 -1.46 5.39 10.52
N ASP A 111 -2.60 6.02 10.24
CA ASP A 111 -3.73 5.40 9.56
C ASP A 111 -3.72 5.73 8.07
N HIS A 112 -4.72 5.22 7.34
CA HIS A 112 -4.86 5.41 5.89
C HIS A 112 -6.19 6.11 5.52
N ALA A 113 -6.75 6.91 6.43
CA ALA A 113 -7.92 7.78 6.20
C ALA A 113 -9.04 7.11 5.36
N ASP A 114 -9.55 5.97 5.83
CA ASP A 114 -10.63 5.18 5.19
C ASP A 114 -10.34 4.69 3.76
N SER A 115 -9.07 4.67 3.34
CA SER A 115 -8.63 4.14 2.05
C SER A 115 -7.99 2.76 2.17
N HIS A 116 -8.20 1.91 1.17
CA HIS A 116 -7.49 0.62 1.07
C HIS A 116 -6.02 0.85 0.69
N CYS A 117 -5.10 0.29 1.48
CA CYS A 117 -3.66 0.32 1.23
C CYS A 117 -3.16 -1.09 0.88
N PHE A 118 -2.43 -1.20 -0.23
CA PHE A 118 -1.79 -2.42 -0.68
C PHE A 118 -0.28 -2.20 -0.76
N MET A 119 0.50 -3.03 -0.08
CA MET A 119 1.95 -2.96 -0.12
C MET A 119 2.55 -4.22 -0.75
N LYS A 120 3.54 -4.03 -1.63
CA LYS A 120 4.38 -5.09 -2.19
C LYS A 120 5.83 -4.72 -2.01
N LEU A 121 6.61 -5.62 -1.43
CA LEU A 121 8.05 -5.50 -1.34
C LEU A 121 8.69 -5.72 -2.73
N LEU A 122 9.41 -4.73 -3.24
CA LEU A 122 10.10 -4.82 -4.53
C LEU A 122 11.55 -5.30 -4.39
N SER A 123 12.19 -4.95 -3.29
CA SER A 123 13.57 -5.30 -2.93
C SER A 123 13.79 -5.08 -1.43
N GLY A 124 14.73 -5.81 -0.82
CA GLY A 124 15.10 -5.67 0.59
C GLY A 124 14.13 -6.39 1.54
N SER A 125 13.85 -5.77 2.68
CA SER A 125 12.90 -6.25 3.70
C SER A 125 12.26 -5.06 4.43
N LEU A 126 11.08 -5.27 4.97
CA LEU A 126 10.35 -4.34 5.83
C LEU A 126 9.69 -5.11 6.97
N GLU A 127 9.58 -4.48 8.14
CA GLU A 127 8.83 -4.98 9.28
C GLU A 127 7.57 -4.13 9.45
N GLU A 128 6.40 -4.79 9.50
CA GLU A 128 5.12 -4.15 9.79
C GLU A 128 4.73 -4.47 11.24
N VAL A 129 4.49 -3.43 12.04
CA VAL A 129 3.98 -3.53 13.40
C VAL A 129 2.57 -2.94 13.42
N ARG A 130 1.62 -3.65 14.04
CA ARG A 130 0.21 -3.27 14.15
C ARG A 130 -0.20 -3.04 15.59
#